data_AF-A0A2B7I761-F1
#
_entry.id   AF-A0A2B7I761-F1
#
_cell.length_a   1.000
_cell.length_b   1.000
_cell.length_c   1.000
_cell.angle_alpha   90.00
_cell.angle_beta   90.00
_cell.angle_gamma   90.00
#
_symmetry.space_group_name_H-M   'P 1'
#
loop_
_entity.id
_entity.type
_entity.pdbx_description
1 polymer ?
#
loop_
_entity_poly.entity_id
_entity_poly.type
_entity_poly.pdbx_seq_one_letter_code
_entity_poly.pdbx_strand_id
1 'polypeptide(L)'
;MLADALEHLVSGIVANPDDVRVREKDLRRGRMLEVRVNPSDIGKVIGRQGRTASSLRTVIGALAGDEQIRIDFVDVDRRGSGRHSDHRGHRH
;
A
#
# COMPACT_ATOMS: atom_id res chain seq x y z
N MET A 1 11.36 -9.07 -6.45
CA MET A 1 11.29 -8.23 -7.67
C MET A 1 10.27 -7.11 -7.54
N LEU A 2 8.99 -7.41 -7.30
CA LEU A 2 7.95 -6.38 -7.13
C LEU A 2 8.07 -5.63 -5.79
N ALA A 3 8.40 -6.32 -4.70
CA ALA A 3 8.73 -5.67 -3.43
C ALA A 3 9.92 -4.73 -3.56
N ASP A 4 11.01 -5.18 -4.18
CA ASP A 4 12.23 -4.37 -4.35
C ASP A 4 11.95 -3.10 -5.16
N ALA A 5 11.14 -3.21 -6.23
CA ALA A 5 10.72 -2.05 -7.02
C ALA A 5 9.87 -1.07 -6.20
N LEU A 6 8.91 -1.58 -5.41
CA LEU A 6 8.07 -0.76 -4.55
C LEU A 6 8.89 -0.08 -3.44
N GLU A 7 9.82 -0.81 -2.82
CA GLU A 7 10.74 -0.31 -1.82
C GLU A 7 11.58 0.83 -2.38
N HIS A 8 12.15 0.63 -3.58
CA HIS A 8 12.96 1.64 -4.24
C HIS A 8 12.15 2.91 -4.57
N LEU A 9 10.93 2.76 -5.10
CA LEU A 9 10.03 3.89 -5.38
C LEU A 9 9.67 4.67 -4.11
N VAL A 10 9.37 3.96 -3.02
CA VAL A 10 9.01 4.58 -1.74
C VAL A 10 10.23 5.26 -1.10
N SER A 11 11.40 4.63 -1.16
CA SER A 11 12.65 5.18 -0.62
C SER A 11 13.01 6.55 -1.21
N GLY A 12 12.65 6.82 -2.46
CA GLY A 12 12.87 8.13 -3.11
C GLY A 12 11.87 9.22 -2.70
N ILE A 13 10.76 8.87 -2.05
CA ILE A 13 9.70 9.81 -1.64
C ILE A 13 9.85 10.22 -0.17
N VAL A 14 10.37 9.33 0.66
CA VAL A 14 10.48 9.51 2.12
C VAL A 14 11.77 10.24 2.52
N ALA A 15 11.80 10.77 3.74
CA ALA A 15 13.04 11.33 4.30
C ALA A 15 13.95 10.24 4.90
N ASN A 16 13.38 9.13 5.37
CA ASN A 16 14.12 8.02 5.97
C ASN A 16 14.01 6.76 5.09
N PRO A 17 14.84 6.64 4.03
CA PRO A 17 14.81 5.47 3.15
C PRO A 17 15.19 4.17 3.88
N ASP A 18 16.02 4.24 4.92
CA ASP A 18 16.48 3.08 5.71
C ASP A 18 15.35 2.43 6.54
N ASP A 19 14.27 3.18 6.80
CA ASP A 19 13.10 2.72 7.55
C ASP A 19 11.99 2.15 6.65
N VAL A 20 12.22 2.11 5.33
CA VAL A 20 11.29 1.48 4.39
C VAL A 20 11.50 -0.03 4.40
N ARG A 21 10.44 -0.78 4.64
CA ARG A 21 10.47 -2.24 4.54
C ARG A 21 9.25 -2.75 3.81
N VAL A 22 9.47 -3.52 2.75
CA VAL A 22 8.39 -4.19 2.02
C VAL A 22 8.36 -5.68 2.35
N ARG A 23 7.17 -6.20 2.67
CA ARG A 23 6.93 -7.63 2.89
C ARG A 23 5.95 -8.18 1.87
N GLU A 24 6.37 -9.21 1.15
CA GLU A 24 5.48 -9.98 0.29
C GLU A 24 4.77 -11.07 1.11
N LYS A 25 3.48 -11.26 0.84
CA LYS A 25 2.66 -12.34 1.36
C LYS A 25 1.83 -12.94 0.24
N ASP A 26 1.94 -14.24 0.06
CA ASP A 26 1.07 -14.97 -0.85
C ASP A 26 -0.34 -15.10 -0.23
N LEU A 27 -1.34 -14.69 -1.00
CA LEU A 27 -2.74 -14.87 -0.65
C LEU A 27 -3.34 -15.97 -1.52
N ARG A 28 -4.49 -16.51 -1.09
CA ARG A 28 -5.24 -17.50 -1.88
C ARG A 28 -5.67 -16.99 -3.27
N ARG A 29 -5.75 -15.67 -3.45
CA ARG A 29 -6.07 -15.02 -4.72
C ARG A 29 -5.14 -13.83 -4.93
N GLY A 30 -3.92 -14.11 -5.36
CA GLY A 30 -2.91 -13.11 -5.67
C GLY A 30 -1.90 -12.86 -4.54
N ARG A 31 -1.27 -11.69 -4.56
CA ARG A 31 -0.17 -11.33 -3.66
C ARG A 31 -0.51 -10.07 -2.88
N MET A 32 0.00 -9.97 -1.66
CA MET A 32 -0.06 -8.78 -0.83
C MET A 32 1.34 -8.24 -0.59
N LEU A 33 1.52 -6.94 -0.82
CA LEU A 33 2.71 -6.19 -0.50
C LEU A 33 2.40 -5.29 0.70
N GLU A 34 2.93 -5.64 1.87
CA GLU A 34 2.89 -4.80 3.07
C GLU A 34 4.07 -3.81 3.01
N VAL A 35 3.78 -2.52 2.96
CA VAL A 35 4.79 -1.46 3.03
C VAL A 35 4.77 -0.86 4.42
N ARG A 36 5.91 -0.91 5.12
CA ARG A 36 6.14 -0.24 6.38
C ARG A 36 7.13 0.88 6.18
N VAL A 37 6.81 2.05 6.72
CA VAL A 37 7.65 3.25 6.66
C VAL A 37 7.66 3.93 8.02
N ASN A 38 8.59 4.88 8.20
CA ASN A 38 8.60 5.74 9.37
C ASN A 38 7.25 6.49 9.50
N PRO A 39 6.65 6.61 10.71
CA PRO A 39 5.42 7.37 10.92
C PRO A 39 5.48 8.82 10.43
N SER A 40 6.66 9.44 10.47
CA SER A 40 6.87 10.81 9.97
C SER A 40 6.79 10.91 8.45
N ASP A 41 6.92 9.79 7.74
CA ASP A 41 6.96 9.73 6.28
C ASP A 41 5.67 9.19 5.66
N ILE A 42 4.77 8.57 6.45
CA ILE A 42 3.53 7.99 5.92
C ILE A 42 2.66 9.02 5.20
N GLY A 43 2.59 10.25 5.72
CA GLY A 43 1.86 11.34 5.08
C GLY A 43 2.38 11.67 3.67
N LYS A 44 3.69 11.52 3.43
CA LYS A 44 4.31 11.74 2.11
C LYS A 44 4.00 10.60 1.16
N VAL A 45 4.05 9.36 1.65
CA VAL A 45 3.79 8.14 0.85
C VAL A 45 2.32 8.02 0.46
N ILE A 46 1.40 8.32 1.37
CA ILE A 46 -0.03 8.38 1.06
C ILE A 46 -0.30 9.57 0.13
N GLY A 47 0.28 10.73 0.45
CA GLY A 47 0.11 11.96 -0.30
C GLY A 47 -1.28 12.58 -0.12
N ARG A 48 -1.45 13.81 -0.66
CA ARG A 48 -2.73 14.55 -0.56
C ARG A 48 -3.84 13.79 -1.26
N GLN A 49 -4.88 13.40 -0.51
CA GLN A 49 -6.02 12.59 -0.97
C GLN A 49 -5.65 11.17 -1.43
N GLY A 50 -4.52 10.61 -0.96
CA GLY A 50 -4.09 9.28 -1.36
C GLY A 50 -3.55 9.19 -2.79
N ARG A 51 -3.27 10.32 -3.45
CA ARG A 51 -2.82 10.34 -4.85
C ARG A 51 -1.50 9.61 -5.06
N THR A 52 -0.51 9.81 -4.18
CA THR A 52 0.79 9.14 -4.27
C THR A 52 0.63 7.63 -4.12
N ALA A 53 -0.12 7.18 -3.09
CA ALA A 53 -0.43 5.76 -2.92
C ALA A 53 -1.20 5.15 -4.09
N SER A 54 -2.11 5.91 -4.70
CA SER A 54 -2.86 5.47 -5.88
C SER A 54 -1.96 5.29 -7.09
N SER A 55 -1.06 6.24 -7.37
CA SER A 55 -0.08 6.14 -8.45
C SER A 55 0.85 4.94 -8.26
N LEU A 56 1.34 4.70 -7.04
CA LEU A 56 2.16 3.53 -6.73
C LEU A 56 1.39 2.23 -7.01
N ARG A 57 0.11 2.15 -6.61
CA ARG A 57 -0.75 1.00 -6.91
C ARG A 57 -0.92 0.77 -8.41
N THR A 58 -1.10 1.84 -9.19
CA THR A 58 -1.20 1.75 -10.64
C THR A 58 0.08 1.22 -11.27
N VAL A 59 1.24 1.75 -10.86
CA VAL A 59 2.54 1.32 -11.41
C VAL A 59 2.83 -0.14 -11.08
N ILE A 60 2.67 -0.54 -9.83
CA ILE A 60 2.88 -1.93 -9.42
C ILE A 60 1.86 -2.86 -10.09
N GLY A 61 0.60 -2.45 -10.22
CA GLY A 61 -0.41 -3.22 -10.94
C GLY A 61 -0.06 -3.43 -12.41
N ALA A 62 0.48 -2.41 -13.08
CA ALA A 62 0.96 -2.53 -14.46
C ALA A 62 2.18 -3.47 -14.58
N LEU A 63 3.07 -3.47 -13.59
CA LEU A 63 4.23 -4.39 -13.53
C LEU A 63 3.82 -5.84 -13.20
N ALA A 64 2.72 -6.01 -12.47
CA ALA A 64 2.18 -7.31 -12.09
C ALA A 64 1.44 -8.05 -13.21
N GLY A 65 1.04 -7.34 -14.28
CA GLY A 65 0.26 -7.90 -15.38
C GLY A 65 -1.10 -8.42 -14.90
N ASP A 66 -1.36 -9.71 -15.11
CA ASP A 66 -2.60 -10.39 -14.70
C ASP A 66 -2.63 -10.82 -13.22
N GLU A 67 -1.52 -10.67 -12.48
CA GLU A 67 -1.46 -11.05 -11.08
C GLU A 67 -2.20 -10.03 -10.21
N GLN A 68 -3.17 -10.49 -9.40
CA GLN A 68 -3.85 -9.63 -8.43
C GLN A 68 -2.88 -9.24 -7.31
N ILE A 69 -2.40 -8.00 -7.31
CA ILE A 69 -1.54 -7.48 -6.26
C ILE A 69 -2.27 -6.44 -5.41
N ARG A 70 -2.24 -6.61 -4.10
CA ARG A 70 -2.76 -5.65 -3.11
C ARG A 70 -1.61 -4.99 -2.37
N ILE A 71 -1.61 -3.67 -2.33
CA ILE A 71 -0.64 -2.88 -1.57
C ILE A 71 -1.30 -2.34 -0.32
N ASP A 72 -0.77 -2.73 0.83
CA ASP A 72 -1.19 -2.25 2.14
C ASP A 72 -0.07 -1.41 2.77
N PHE A 73 -0.38 -0.16 3.11
CA PHE A 73 0.54 0.73 3.80
C PHE A 73 0.23 0.60 5.29
N VAL A 74 1.10 -0.12 6.02
CA VAL A 74 0.89 -0.39 7.43
C VAL A 74 1.38 0.80 8.23
N ASP A 75 0.42 1.57 8.73
CA ASP A 75 0.68 2.60 9.70
C ASP A 75 1.14 1.96 11.02
N VAL A 76 2.24 2.48 11.56
CA VAL A 76 2.70 2.11 12.91
C VAL A 76 1.82 2.80 13.96
N ASP A 77 1.06 3.84 13.58
CA ASP A 77 0.12 4.53 14.45
C ASP A 77 -1.33 4.25 14.05
N ARG A 78 -1.82 3.08 14.46
CA ARG A 78 -3.24 2.72 14.28
C ARG A 78 -4.11 3.53 15.26
N ARG A 79 -4.54 4.72 14.84
CA ARG A 79 -5.85 5.28 15.22
C ARG A 79 -6.61 5.83 14.01
N GLY A 80 -7.42 4.94 13.43
CA GLY A 80 -8.77 5.28 12.99
C GLY A 80 -8.94 5.74 11.55
N SER A 81 -9.28 4.80 10.66
CA SER A 81 -10.38 4.97 9.69
C SER A 81 -10.77 3.63 9.07
N GLY A 82 -11.05 2.64 9.91
CA GLY A 82 -11.77 1.43 9.52
C GLY A 82 -13.26 1.62 9.80
N ARG A 83 -13.97 2.37 8.93
CA ARG A 83 -15.43 2.27 8.76
C ARG A 83 -15.80 2.62 7.33
N HIS A 84 -15.83 1.60 6.47
CA HIS A 84 -16.77 1.59 5.36
C HIS A 84 -17.25 0.15 5.19
N SER A 85 -18.07 -0.28 6.14
CA SER A 85 -18.96 -1.42 6.02
C SER A 85 -20.39 -0.92 6.18
N ASP A 86 -21.28 -1.53 5.40
CA ASP A 86 -22.75 -1.45 5.40
C ASP A 86 -23.45 -0.39 4.55
N HIS A 87 -23.81 -0.78 3.33
CA HIS A 87 -25.24 -1.02 3.08
C HIS A 87 -25.47 -2.23 2.16
N ARG A 88 -25.64 -3.40 2.81
CA ARG A 88 -26.49 -4.47 2.29
C ARG A 88 -27.94 -4.02 2.47
N GLY A 89 -28.57 -3.56 1.40
CA GLY A 89 -30.02 -3.51 1.27
C GLY A 89 -30.53 -4.88 0.82
N HIS A 90 -31.15 -5.60 1.75
CA HIS A 90 -31.84 -6.87 1.56
C HIS A 90 -33.09 -6.73 0.68
N ARG A 91 -33.33 -7.75 -0.18
CA ARG A 91 -34.63 -8.37 -0.60
C ARG A 91 -35.62 -7.44 -1.34
N HIS A 92 -36.37 -7.87 -2.36
CA HIS A 92 -37.04 -9.14 -2.64
C HIS A 92 -37.02 -9.43 -4.14
#